data_AF-A0A1V9DEX3-F1
#
_entry.id   AF-A0A1V9DEX3-F1
#
_cell.length_a   1.000
_cell.length_b   1.000
_cell.length_c   1.000
_cell.angle_alpha   90.00
_cell.angle_beta   90.00
_cell.angle_gamma   90.00
#
_symmetry.space_group_name_H-M   'P 1'
#
loop_
_entity.id
_entity.type
_entity.pdbx_description
1 polymer ?
#
loop_
_entity_poly.entity_id
_entity_poly.type
_entity_poly.pdbx_seq_one_letter_code
_entity_poly.pdbx_strand_id
1 'polypeptide(L)' 'MKLRSIKPIYHQGEVLTEGTTFETLEQHGRELIQRGYAEEPGAKKESGDDGSTKGKAKTK' A
#
# COMPACT_ATOMS: atom_id res chain seq x y z
N MET A 1 10.34 -2.45 0.22
CA MET A 1 9.84 -2.98 1.50
C MET A 1 8.34 -3.18 1.38
N LYS A 2 7.87 -4.42 1.58
CA LYS A 2 6.45 -4.74 1.59
C LYS A 2 5.88 -4.37 2.95
N LEU A 3 4.85 -3.54 2.97
CA LEU A 3 4.22 -3.04 4.19
C LEU A 3 2.70 -3.14 4.06
N ARG A 4 2.04 -3.24 5.21
CA ARG A 4 0.59 -3.18 5.32
C ARG A 4 0.19 -1.83 5.89
N SER A 5 -0.68 -1.12 5.19
CA SER A 5 -1.21 0.16 5.66
C SER A 5 -2.06 -0.05 6.91
N ILE A 6 -1.79 0.69 7.97
CA ILE A 6 -2.68 0.76 9.15
C ILE A 6 -3.71 1.86 8.93
N LYS A 7 -3.31 2.95 8.26
CA LYS A 7 -4.11 4.15 7.96
C LYS A 7 -4.28 4.32 6.45
N PRO A 8 -5.26 5.12 5.97
CA PRO A 8 -5.34 5.44 4.55
C PRO A 8 -4.10 6.21 4.10
N ILE A 9 -3.36 5.69 3.12
CA ILE A 9 -2.13 6.28 2.59
C ILE A 9 -2.32 6.55 1.11
N TYR A 10 -1.98 7.75 0.66
CA TYR A 10 -1.92 8.03 -0.77
C TYR A 10 -0.61 7.51 -1.35
N HIS A 11 -0.71 6.56 -2.28
CA HIS A 11 0.42 5.94 -2.95
C HIS A 11 0.15 5.82 -4.45
N GLN A 12 1.06 6.33 -5.29
CA GLN A 12 1.02 6.19 -6.76
C GLN A 12 -0.29 6.65 -7.45
N GLY A 13 -1.00 7.63 -6.89
CA GLY A 13 -2.26 8.10 -7.49
C GLY A 13 -3.51 7.45 -6.89
N GLU A 14 -3.34 6.49 -5.98
CA GLU A 14 -4.42 5.76 -5.33
C GLU A 14 -4.36 5.95 -3.81
N VAL A 15 -5.53 5.94 -3.16
CA VAL A 15 -5.61 5.90 -1.70
C VAL A 15 -5.63 4.43 -1.29
N LEU A 16 -4.51 3.94 -0.78
CA LEU A 16 -4.43 2.65 -0.12
C LEU A 16 -5.24 2.72 1.17
N THR A 17 -6.22 1.86 1.31
CA THR A 17 -7.06 1.77 2.51
C THR A 17 -6.33 1.06 3.64
N GLU A 18 -6.87 1.19 4.85
CA GLU A 18 -6.40 0.45 6.03
C GLU A 18 -6.46 -1.06 5.75
N GLY A 19 -5.38 -1.76 6.09
CA GLY A 19 -5.19 -3.18 5.83
C GLY A 19 -4.62 -3.52 4.45
N THR A 20 -4.48 -2.55 3.53
CA THR A 20 -3.94 -2.80 2.19
C THR A 20 -2.44 -2.98 2.23
N THR A 21 -1.95 -4.07 1.65
CA THR A 21 -0.53 -4.34 1.48
C THR A 21 -0.01 -3.65 0.22
N PHE A 22 1.11 -2.96 0.33
CA PHE A 22 1.75 -2.24 -0.76
C PHE A 22 3.27 -2.36 -0.66
N GLU A 23 3.95 -2.11 -1.77
CA GLU A 23 5.40 -2.10 -1.84
C GLU A 23 5.91 -0.67 -1.98
N THR A 24 6.81 -0.27 -1.10
CA THR A 24 7.42 1.06 -1.15
C THR A 24 8.94 1.01 -0.95
N LEU A 25 9.62 2.14 -1.10
CA LEU A 25 11.06 2.25 -0.84
C LEU A 25 11.35 1.98 0.64
N GLU A 26 12.49 1.37 0.95
CA GLU A 26 12.84 1.01 2.33
C GLU A 26 12.90 2.25 3.26
N GLN A 27 13.47 3.35 2.77
CA GLN A 27 13.53 4.61 3.53
C GLN A 27 12.14 5.14 3.89
N HIS A 28 11.22 5.13 2.92
CA HIS A 28 9.83 5.58 3.14
C HIS A 28 9.05 4.59 4.02
N GLY A 29 9.26 3.30 3.82
CA GLY A 29 8.61 2.26 4.60
C GLY A 29 8.94 2.35 6.09
N ARG A 30 10.21 2.58 6.44
CA ARG A 30 10.64 2.82 7.82
C ARG A 30 9.97 4.06 8.42
N GLU A 31 9.85 5.14 7.64
CA GLU A 31 9.15 6.36 8.08
C GLU A 31 7.67 6.06 8.37
N LEU A 32 7.00 5.31 7.49
CA LEU A 32 5.59 4.94 7.69
C LEU A 32 5.40 4.04 8.92
N ILE A 33 6.32 3.11 9.17
CA ILE A 33 6.31 2.28 10.39
C ILE A 33 6.52 3.15 11.63
N GLN A 34 7.55 4.01 11.62
CA GLN A 34 7.86 4.88 12.74
C GLN A 34 6.72 5.83 13.09
N ARG A 35 6.00 6.32 12.07
CA ARG A 35 4.86 7.22 12.23
C ARG A 35 3.55 6.47 12.52
N GLY A 36 3.55 5.13 12.53
CA GLY A 36 2.39 4.29 12.80
C GLY A 36 1.33 4.32 11.69
N TYR A 37 1.76 4.53 10.44
CA TYR A 37 0.91 4.48 9.26
C TYR A 37 0.95 3.12 8.57
N ALA A 38 2.01 2.33 8.77
CA ALA A 38 2.15 1.01 8.18
C ALA A 38 2.87 0.02 9.12
N GLU A 39 2.74 -1.28 8.86
CA GLU A 39 3.36 -2.38 9.61
C GLU A 39 4.00 -3.41 8.66
N GLU A 40 4.95 -4.19 9.18
CA GLU A 40 5.53 -5.31 8.42
C GLU A 40 4.50 -6.45 8.30
N PRO A 41 4.24 -6.99 7.08
CA PRO A 41 3.26 -8.05 6.85
C PRO A 41 3.83 -9.39 7.31
N GLY A 42 3.89 -9.60 8.63
CA GLY A 42 4.79 -10.56 9.27
C GLY A 42 4.16 -11.70 10.07
N ALA A 43 2.90 -12.09 9.86
CA ALA A 43 2.38 -13.32 10.47
C ALA A 43 1.32 -14.01 9.61
N LYS A 44 1.79 -14.87 8.68
CA LYS A 44 1.04 -15.93 7.99
C LYS A 44 -0.28 -15.51 7.33
N LYS A 45 -0.19 -15.03 6.09
CA LYS A 45 -0.73 -15.75 4.93
C LYS A 45 -0.28 -15.06 3.64
N GLU A 46 0.31 -15.86 2.78
CA GLU A 46 0.43 -15.61 1.35
C GLU A 46 -0.98 -15.45 0.77
N SER A 47 -1.31 -14.25 0.30
CA SER A 47 -2.45 -13.89 -0.55
C SER A 47 -1.99 -12.58 -1.22
N GLY A 48 -1.75 -12.47 -2.52
CA GLY A 48 -2.37 -13.19 -3.62
C GLY A 48 -3.75 -12.60 -3.89
N ASP A 49 -3.80 -11.37 -4.43
CA ASP A 49 -4.90 -10.69 -5.14
C ASP A 49 -4.37 -9.27 -5.45
N ASP A 50 -3.88 -8.90 -6.63
CA ASP A 50 -4.54 -8.74 -7.94
C ASP A 50 -5.90 -8.03 -7.89
N GLY A 51 -6.03 -6.90 -8.61
CA GLY A 51 -7.29 -6.20 -8.87
C GLY A 51 -7.39 -4.83 -8.16
N SER A 52 -7.42 -3.70 -8.85
CA SER A 52 -8.33 -3.47 -9.97
C SER A 52 -7.76 -2.56 -11.05
N THR A 53 -7.83 -3.10 -12.26
CA THR A 53 -7.99 -2.35 -13.49
C THR A 53 -9.14 -1.32 -13.41
N LYS A 54 -8.94 -0.19 -14.11
CA LYS A 54 -9.95 0.60 -14.86
C LYS A 54 -10.64 1.81 -14.19
N GLY A 55 -10.25 2.99 -14.68
CA GLY A 55 -11.11 4.17 -14.93
C GLY A 55 -10.33 5.48 -14.80
N LYS A 56 -10.23 6.41 -15.77
CA LYS A 56 -11.08 6.77 -16.92
C LYS A 56 -10.27 7.56 -17.98
N ALA A 57 -10.78 7.47 -19.20
CA ALA A 57 -10.44 8.16 -20.46
C ALA A 57 -10.18 9.68 -20.44
N LYS A 58 -9.43 10.15 -21.45
CA LYS A 58 -9.75 11.22 -22.45
C LYS A 58 -8.47 11.57 -23.24
N THR A 59 -8.33 11.16 -24.51
CA THR A 59 -8.59 11.93 -25.74
C THR A 59 -8.00 13.35 -25.73
N LYS A 60 -6.92 13.58 -26.49
CA LYS A 60 -6.88 14.56 -27.60
C LYS A 60 -5.65 14.33 -28.48
#